data_AF-A0A3M0IIY0-F1
#
_entry.id   AF-A0A3M0IIY0-F1
#
_cell.length_a   1.000
_cell.length_b   1.000
_cell.length_c   1.000
_cell.angle_alpha   90.00
_cell.angle_beta   90.00
_cell.angle_gamma   90.00
#
_symmetry.space_group_name_H-M   'P 1'
#
loop_
_entity.id
_entity.type
_entity.pdbx_description
1 polymer ?
#
loop_
_entity_poly.entity_id
_entity_poly.type
_entity_poly.pdbx_seq_one_letter_code
_entity_poly.pdbx_strand_id
1 'polypeptide(L)'
;MIQALGGFFTYFVILAENGFLPGTLLGIRLAWDDRSKNDLEDSYGQEWTYEQRKVVEFTCHTAFFASIVVVQWADLIICKTRRNSVFQQGMKVTWWFCAFPYSLLIFAYDEVRKLILRRYPGGWVEKGNLL
;
A
#
# COMPACT_ATOMS: atom_id res chain seq x y z
N MET A 1 -12.26 14.76 -5.30
CA MET A 1 -11.48 14.98 -4.06
C MET A 1 -11.46 13.77 -3.13
N ILE A 2 -12.53 12.98 -3.02
CA ILE A 2 -12.59 11.78 -2.14
C ILE A 2 -11.50 10.73 -2.47
N GLN A 3 -11.14 10.56 -3.74
CA GLN A 3 -10.12 9.59 -4.17
C GLN A 3 -8.74 9.86 -3.54
N ALA A 4 -8.34 11.14 -3.44
CA ALA A 4 -7.05 11.51 -2.85
C ALA A 4 -7.02 11.20 -1.34
N LEU A 5 -8.14 11.42 -0.64
CA LEU A 5 -8.26 11.09 0.78
C LEU A 5 -8.13 9.58 1.02
N GLY A 6 -8.71 8.74 0.14
CA GLY A 6 -8.53 7.29 0.22
C GLY A 6 -7.07 6.85 0.05
N GLY A 7 -6.36 7.46 -0.90
CA GLY A 7 -4.93 7.23 -1.07
C GLY A 7 -4.12 7.64 0.16
N PHE A 8 -4.31 8.85 0.68
CA PHE A 8 -3.61 9.32 1.88
C PHE A 8 -3.94 8.47 3.11
N PHE A 9 -5.19 8.00 3.24
CA PHE A 9 -5.56 7.08 4.31
C PHE A 9 -4.76 5.79 4.24
N THR A 10 -4.66 5.16 3.06
CA THR A 10 -3.83 3.94 2.88
C THR A 10 -2.36 4.18 3.21
N TYR A 11 -1.83 5.35 2.85
CA TYR A 11 -0.46 5.75 3.16
C TYR A 11 -0.21 5.84 4.68
N PHE A 12 -1.11 6.49 5.42
CA PHE A 12 -1.00 6.60 6.88
C PHE A 12 -1.20 5.29 7.61
N VAL A 13 -2.09 4.42 7.13
CA VAL A 13 -2.30 3.09 7.73
C VAL A 13 -1.05 2.24 7.61
N ILE A 14 -0.42 2.19 6.44
CA ILE A 14 0.79 1.40 6.24
C ILE A 14 1.94 1.93 7.09
N LEU A 15 2.11 3.25 7.17
CA LEU A 15 3.13 3.84 8.04
C LEU A 15 2.88 3.55 9.52
N ALA A 16 1.62 3.64 9.97
CA ALA A 16 1.25 3.36 11.35
C ALA A 16 1.47 1.88 11.72
N GLU A 17 1.18 0.96 10.81
CA GLU A 17 1.48 -0.47 10.97
C GLU A 17 2.98 -0.75 11.05
N ASN A 18 3.82 0.07 10.41
CA ASN A 18 5.28 -0.01 10.45
C ASN A 18 5.91 0.86 11.56
N GLY A 19 5.14 1.32 12.54
CA GLY A 19 5.68 2.04 13.70
C GLY A 19 5.66 3.57 13.61
N PHE A 20 5.35 4.12 12.44
CA PHE A 20 5.34 5.56 12.18
C PHE A 20 3.93 6.14 12.28
N LEU A 21 3.56 6.62 13.47
CA LEU A 21 2.26 7.23 13.70
C LEU A 21 2.07 8.53 12.88
N PRO A 22 0.85 8.82 12.39
CA PRO A 22 0.55 10.03 11.60
C PRO A 22 0.95 11.34 12.29
N GLY A 23 0.91 11.38 13.62
CA GLY A 23 1.25 12.57 14.41
C GLY A 23 2.76 12.86 14.48
N THR A 24 3.59 11.82 14.53
CA THR A 24 5.06 11.92 14.62
C THR A 24 5.71 12.07 13.24
N LEU A 25 4.98 11.76 12.16
CA LEU A 25 5.42 11.96 10.77
C LEU A 25 5.60 13.44 10.36
N LEU A 26 4.99 14.37 11.09
CA LEU A 26 5.10 15.80 10.79
C LEU A 26 6.46 16.35 11.23
N GLY A 27 7.31 16.68 10.26
CA GLY A 27 8.62 17.31 10.49
C GLY A 27 9.82 16.37 10.41
N ILE A 28 9.61 15.06 10.32
CA ILE A 28 10.72 14.08 10.25
C ILE A 28 11.38 13.98 8.88
N ARG A 29 10.83 14.65 7.84
CA ARG A 29 11.29 14.47 6.45
C ARG A 29 12.79 14.74 6.24
N LEU A 30 13.34 15.74 6.91
CA LEU A 30 14.78 16.03 6.86
C LEU A 30 15.62 14.90 7.44
N ALA A 31 15.17 14.29 8.54
CA ALA A 31 15.84 13.14 9.13
C ALA A 31 15.59 11.85 8.33
N TRP A 32 14.41 11.74 7.69
CA TRP A 32 14.00 10.61 6.85
C TRP A 32 14.85 10.49 5.58
N ASP A 33 15.11 11.61 4.90
CA ASP A 33 15.91 11.66 3.66
C ASP A 33 17.43 11.69 3.92
N ASP A 34 17.86 11.87 5.18
CA ASP A 34 19.27 11.84 5.54
C ASP A 34 19.83 10.41 5.49
N ARG A 35 20.74 10.18 4.52
CA ARG A 35 21.41 8.89 4.30
C ARG A 35 22.48 8.59 5.34
N SER A 36 22.98 9.60 6.05
CA SER A 36 24.03 9.44 7.06
C SER A 36 23.49 8.96 8.40
N LYS A 37 22.19 9.16 8.66
CA LYS A 37 21.50 8.71 9.87
C LYS A 37 20.95 7.30 9.68
N ASN A 38 21.31 6.39 10.57
CA ASN A 38 20.86 4.99 10.54
C ASN A 38 20.13 4.57 11.82
N ASP A 39 19.84 5.54 12.67
CA ASP A 39 19.34 5.47 14.04
C ASP A 39 18.07 6.31 14.18
N LEU A 40 17.21 6.33 13.15
CA LEU A 40 15.95 7.09 13.23
C LEU A 40 14.96 6.32 14.12
N GLU A 41 14.62 6.91 15.27
CA GLU A 41 13.67 6.33 16.21
C GLU A 41 12.22 6.49 15.71
N ASP A 42 11.43 5.43 15.80
CA ASP A 42 9.99 5.44 15.51
C ASP A 42 9.13 5.75 16.76
N SER A 43 7.80 5.60 16.66
CA SER A 43 6.92 5.89 17.80
C SER A 43 6.92 4.80 18.89
N TYR A 44 7.54 3.65 18.62
CA TYR A 44 7.64 2.50 19.52
C TYR A 44 9.05 2.35 20.13
N GLY A 45 9.99 3.23 19.76
CA GLY A 45 11.37 3.22 20.24
C GLY A 45 12.30 2.29 19.47
N GLN A 46 11.93 1.88 18.25
CA GLN A 46 12.80 1.09 17.37
C GLN A 46 13.68 2.00 16.51
N GLU A 47 14.93 1.61 16.30
CA GLU A 47 15.88 2.32 15.43
C GLU A 47 15.80 1.80 13.98
N TRP A 48 15.63 2.73 13.04
CA TRP A 48 15.49 2.43 11.62
C TRP A 48 16.68 2.91 10.79
N THR A 49 17.28 1.98 10.04
CA THR A 49 18.33 2.30 9.05
C THR A 49 17.75 3.00 7.81
N TYR A 50 18.58 3.72 7.05
CA TYR A 50 18.15 4.39 5.82
C TYR A 50 17.49 3.43 4.81
N GLU A 51 18.08 2.26 4.59
CA GLU A 51 17.58 1.29 3.62
C GLU A 51 16.20 0.74 4.03
N GLN A 52 16.00 0.43 5.32
CA GLN A 52 14.70 -0.03 5.84
C GLN A 52 13.60 1.02 5.66
N ARG A 53 13.90 2.28 5.96
CA ARG A 53 12.97 3.40 5.79
C ARG A 53 12.56 3.55 4.32
N LYS A 54 13.51 3.45 3.40
CA LYS A 54 13.22 3.52 1.97
C LYS A 54 12.38 2.34 1.47
N VAL A 55 12.55 1.13 2.01
CA VAL A 55 11.66 0.00 1.70
C VAL A 55 10.21 0.28 2.11
N VAL A 56 9.99 0.84 3.30
CA VAL A 56 8.64 1.23 3.76
C VAL A 56 8.07 2.34 2.87
N GLU A 57 8.87 3.34 2.52
CA GLU A 57 8.48 4.43 1.62
C GLU A 57 8.07 3.92 0.24
N PHE A 58 8.86 3.04 -0.38
CA PHE A 58 8.52 2.43 -1.67
C PHE A 58 7.27 1.56 -1.60
N THR A 59 7.08 0.85 -0.49
CA THR A 59 5.86 0.07 -0.23
C THR A 59 4.64 0.99 -0.15
N CYS A 60 4.76 2.11 0.55
CA CYS A 60 3.70 3.12 0.65
C CYS A 60 3.36 3.74 -0.71
N HIS A 61 4.37 4.06 -1.54
CA HIS A 61 4.14 4.57 -2.90
C HIS A 61 3.38 3.57 -3.77
N THR A 62 3.79 2.30 -3.71
CA THR A 62 3.15 1.23 -4.48
C THR A 62 1.70 1.02 -4.03
N ALA A 63 1.45 1.02 -2.72
CA ALA A 63 0.11 0.88 -2.16
C ALA A 63 -0.79 2.08 -2.47
N PHE A 64 -0.25 3.30 -2.45
CA PHE A 64 -0.98 4.51 -2.85
C PHE A 64 -1.37 4.46 -4.34
N PHE A 65 -0.48 3.99 -5.20
CA PHE A 65 -0.81 3.78 -6.61
C PHE A 65 -1.90 2.71 -6.79
N ALA A 66 -1.77 1.57 -6.09
CA ALA A 66 -2.77 0.51 -6.13
C ALA A 66 -4.15 0.99 -5.65
N SER A 67 -4.20 1.79 -4.58
CA SER A 67 -5.46 2.33 -4.04
C SER A 67 -6.12 3.33 -5.01
N ILE A 68 -5.34 4.19 -5.67
CA ILE A 68 -5.86 5.04 -6.75
C ILE A 68 -6.50 4.19 -7.84
N VAL A 69 -5.81 3.14 -8.30
CA VAL A 69 -6.36 2.29 -9.35
C VAL A 69 -7.69 1.68 -8.92
N VAL A 70 -7.76 1.07 -7.74
CA VAL A 70 -8.98 0.45 -7.22
C VAL A 70 -10.15 1.46 -7.15
N VAL A 71 -9.90 2.67 -6.68
CA VAL A 71 -10.93 3.71 -6.61
C VAL A 71 -11.39 4.15 -8.01
N GLN A 72 -10.48 4.26 -8.98
CA GLN A 72 -10.83 4.58 -10.36
C GLN A 72 -11.69 3.48 -11.01
N TRP A 73 -11.44 2.21 -10.68
CA TRP A 73 -12.28 1.11 -11.12
C TRP A 73 -13.70 1.21 -10.55
N ALA A 74 -13.84 1.55 -9.26
CA ALA A 74 -15.14 1.75 -8.64
C ALA A 74 -15.91 2.92 -9.29
N ASP A 75 -15.24 4.05 -9.51
CA ASP A 75 -15.85 5.22 -10.17
C ASP A 75 -16.25 4.92 -11.61
N LEU A 76 -15.46 4.13 -12.34
CA LEU A 76 -15.77 3.73 -13.71
C LEU A 76 -17.01 2.83 -13.77
N ILE A 77 -17.19 1.90 -12.81
CA ILE A 77 -18.38 1.04 -12.70
C ILE A 77 -19.62 1.87 -12.34
N ILE A 78 -19.49 2.83 -11.43
CA ILE A 78 -20.59 3.71 -10.99
C ILE A 78 -21.00 4.64 -12.15
N CYS A 79 -20.04 5.22 -12.87
CA CYS A 79 -20.31 6.08 -14.03
C CYS A 79 -20.97 5.32 -15.20
N LYS A 80 -20.66 4.03 -15.37
CA LYS A 80 -21.31 3.16 -16.37
C LYS A 80 -22.80 2.94 -16.06
N THR A 81 -23.16 3.00 -14.78
CA THR A 81 -24.45 2.60 -14.21
C THR A 81 -25.24 3.84 -13.76
N ARG A 82 -25.50 4.79 -14.68
CA ARG A 82 -26.08 6.10 -14.33
C ARG A 82 -27.61 6.13 -14.18
N ARG A 83 -28.33 5.06 -14.55
CA ARG A 83 -29.82 5.00 -14.50
C ARG A 83 -30.42 3.62 -14.21
N ASN A 84 -29.91 2.52 -14.76
CA ASN A 84 -30.38 1.16 -14.46
C ASN A 84 -29.40 0.46 -13.50
N SER A 85 -29.88 -0.39 -12.59
CA SER A 85 -29.03 -1.12 -11.64
C SER A 85 -28.07 -2.07 -12.36
N VAL A 86 -26.86 -2.26 -11.80
CA VAL A 86 -25.78 -3.14 -12.34
C VAL A 86 -26.31 -4.55 -12.64
N PHE A 87 -27.23 -5.04 -11.81
CA PHE A 87 -27.86 -6.35 -11.94
C PHE A 87 -28.89 -6.44 -13.07
N GLN A 88 -29.51 -5.32 -13.44
CA GLN A 88 -30.56 -5.27 -14.46
C GLN A 88 -29.99 -5.07 -15.87
N GLN A 89 -28.78 -4.48 -15.96
CA GLN A 89 -28.12 -4.17 -17.23
C GLN A 89 -27.18 -5.27 -17.73
N GLY A 90 -26.74 -6.17 -16.84
CA GLY A 90 -25.83 -7.28 -17.16
C GLY A 90 -24.41 -6.80 -17.48
N MET A 91 -23.44 -7.11 -16.60
CA MET A 91 -22.03 -6.83 -16.88
C MET A 91 -21.51 -7.80 -17.94
N LYS A 92 -21.27 -7.31 -19.17
CA LYS A 92 -20.60 -8.10 -20.21
C LYS A 92 -19.20 -8.55 -19.72
N VAL A 93 -18.86 -9.82 -19.92
CA VAL A 93 -17.57 -10.46 -19.52
C VAL A 93 -16.34 -9.70 -20.05
N THR A 94 -16.48 -8.94 -21.12
CA THR A 94 -15.43 -8.06 -21.66
C THR A 94 -14.93 -7.02 -20.66
N TRP A 95 -15.77 -6.57 -19.71
CA TRP A 95 -15.34 -5.69 -18.62
C TRP A 95 -14.53 -6.42 -17.55
N TRP A 96 -14.85 -7.69 -17.29
CA TRP A 96 -14.07 -8.53 -16.37
C TRP A 96 -12.66 -8.80 -16.91
N PHE A 97 -12.49 -8.94 -18.23
CA PHE A 97 -11.18 -9.08 -18.86
C PHE A 97 -10.24 -7.90 -18.61
N CYS A 98 -10.77 -6.69 -18.45
CA CYS A 98 -9.96 -5.52 -18.11
C CYS A 98 -9.55 -5.51 -16.62
N ALA A 99 -10.42 -6.01 -15.73
CA ALA A 99 -10.16 -6.14 -14.30
C ALA A 99 -9.23 -7.32 -13.96
N PHE A 100 -9.27 -8.37 -14.78
CA PHE A 100 -8.51 -9.60 -14.62
C PHE A 100 -6.99 -9.38 -14.49
N PRO A 101 -6.29 -8.59 -15.35
CA PRO A 101 -4.86 -8.35 -15.21
C PRO A 101 -4.50 -7.61 -13.92
N TYR A 102 -5.36 -6.70 -13.42
CA TYR A 102 -5.13 -6.00 -12.15
C TYR A 102 -5.32 -6.91 -10.94
N SER A 103 -6.38 -7.72 -10.94
CA SER A 103 -6.58 -8.75 -9.91
C SER A 103 -5.43 -9.76 -9.89
N LEU A 104 -4.94 -10.13 -11.07
CA LEU A 104 -3.79 -11.03 -11.22
C LEU A 104 -2.49 -10.39 -10.74
N LEU A 105 -2.30 -9.08 -10.95
CA LEU A 105 -1.16 -8.32 -10.42
C LEU A 105 -1.17 -8.24 -8.89
N ILE A 106 -2.33 -7.95 -8.29
CA ILE A 106 -2.49 -7.91 -6.83
C ILE A 106 -2.26 -9.31 -6.23
N PHE A 107 -2.83 -10.34 -6.86
CA PHE A 107 -2.63 -11.73 -6.46
C PHE A 107 -1.15 -12.14 -6.58
N ALA A 108 -0.49 -11.79 -7.68
CA ALA A 108 0.93 -12.06 -7.86
C ALA A 108 1.78 -11.32 -6.83
N TYR A 109 1.47 -10.06 -6.50
CA TYR A 109 2.18 -9.32 -5.45
C TYR A 109 1.99 -9.97 -4.06
N ASP A 110 0.76 -10.32 -3.70
CA ASP A 110 0.44 -10.96 -2.41
C ASP A 110 1.11 -12.34 -2.31
N GLU A 111 1.12 -13.13 -3.39
CA GLU A 111 1.81 -14.41 -3.44
C GLU A 111 3.32 -14.26 -3.48
N VAL A 112 3.90 -13.27 -4.17
CA VAL A 112 5.34 -13.01 -4.13
C VAL A 112 5.77 -12.62 -2.71
N ARG A 113 5.00 -11.78 -2.02
CA ARG A 113 5.23 -11.45 -0.60
C ARG A 113 5.21 -12.70 0.28
N LYS A 114 4.18 -13.55 0.15
CA LYS A 114 4.09 -14.82 0.89
C LYS A 114 5.19 -15.81 0.51
N LEU A 115 5.61 -15.83 -0.75
CA LEU A 115 6.67 -16.70 -1.24
C LEU A 115 8.02 -16.29 -0.67
N ILE A 116 8.31 -14.99 -0.60
CA ILE A 116 9.51 -14.45 0.03
C ILE A 116 9.56 -14.83 1.51
N LEU A 117 8.42 -14.69 2.22
CA LEU A 117 8.28 -15.14 3.62
C LEU A 117 8.51 -16.65 3.78
N ARG A 118 7.96 -17.48 2.90
CA ARG A 118 8.11 -18.95 2.95
C ARG A 118 9.50 -19.43 2.55
N ARG A 119 10.21 -18.71 1.68
CA ARG A 119 11.53 -19.12 1.15
C ARG A 119 12.69 -18.71 2.05
N TYR A 120 12.47 -17.72 2.93
CA TYR A 120 13.44 -17.27 3.94
C TYR A 120 12.82 -17.28 5.35
N PRO A 121 12.54 -18.46 5.94
CA PRO A 121 12.13 -18.54 7.34
C PRO A 121 13.32 -18.09 8.21
N GLY A 122 13.19 -16.94 8.87
CA GLY A 122 14.24 -16.27 9.66
C GLY A 122 14.99 -15.12 8.96
N GLY A 123 14.57 -14.70 7.76
CA GLY A 123 15.09 -13.51 7.09
C GLY A 123 14.65 -12.20 7.76
N TRP A 124 15.27 -11.06 7.41
CA TRP A 124 14.96 -9.72 7.95
C TRP A 124 13.46 -9.36 8.00
N VAL A 125 12.62 -9.97 7.16
CA VAL A 125 11.16 -9.77 7.11
C VAL A 125 10.42 -10.42 8.29
N GLU A 126 10.95 -11.48 8.90
CA GLU A 126 10.33 -12.16 10.05
C GLU A 126 10.74 -11.54 11.40
N LYS A 127 11.94 -10.94 11.46
CA LYS A 127 12.41 -10.18 12.64
C LYS A 127 11.68 -8.85 12.85
N GLY A 128 11.10 -8.27 11.81
CA GLY A 128 10.27 -7.06 11.91
C GLY A 128 8.81 -7.30 12.33
N ASN A 129 8.38 -8.56 12.50
CA ASN A 129 7.02 -8.93 12.91
C ASN A 129 6.94 -9.46 14.35
N LEU A 130 8.08 -9.52 15.07
CA LEU A 130 8.22 -10.11 16.41
C LEU A 130 8.82 -9.14 17.47
N LEU A 131 9.02 -7.87 17.12
CA LEU A 131 9.28 -6.76 18.05
C LEU A 131 8.23 -5.68 17.79
#